data_AF-A0A6A4P3J0-F1
#
_entry.id   AF-A0A6A4P3J0-F1
#
_cell.length_a   1.000
_cell.length_b   1.000
_cell.length_c   1.000
_cell.angle_alpha   90.00
_cell.angle_beta   90.00
_cell.angle_gamma   90.00
#
_symmetry.space_group_name_H-M   'P 1'
#
loop_
_entity.id
_entity.type
_entity.pdbx_description
1 polymer ?
#
loop_
_entity_poly.entity_id
_entity_poly.type
_entity_poly.pdbx_seq_one_letter_code
_entity_poly.pdbx_strand_id
1 'polypeptide(L)' 'MEITNQGCCGTGLIEVAPLCNEFTPVCNDASKYVFWDSLHSTEVTNQYIAKYIETQGLPQFQI' A
#
# COMPACT_ATOMS: atom_id res chain seq x y z
N MET A 1 4.36 -0.14 -9.27
CA MET A 1 3.27 0.75 -8.81
C MET A 1 2.70 1.47 -10.02
N GLU A 2 1.50 1.05 -10.44
CA GLU A 2 0.77 1.54 -11.61
C GLU A 2 -0.54 2.23 -11.19
N ILE A 3 -1.17 1.77 -10.11
CA ILE A 3 -2.47 2.25 -9.62
C ILE A 3 -2.29 2.91 -8.26
N THR A 4 -2.67 4.19 -8.17
CA THR A 4 -2.36 5.05 -7.01
C THR A 4 -3.58 5.65 -6.34
N ASN A 5 -4.78 5.48 -6.90
CA ASN A 5 -6.02 6.10 -6.45
C ASN A 5 -7.12 5.09 -6.06
N GLN A 6 -6.77 3.81 -5.92
CA GLN A 6 -7.69 2.73 -5.57
C GLN A 6 -6.98 1.75 -4.63
N GLY A 7 -7.74 1.12 -3.73
CA GLY A 7 -7.28 -0.02 -2.95
C GLY A 7 -7.35 -1.32 -3.77
N CYS A 8 -6.43 -2.24 -3.52
CA CYS A 8 -6.46 -3.58 -4.10
C CYS A 8 -7.58 -4.45 -3.49
N CYS A 9 -7.87 -4.29 -2.21
CA CYS A 9 -8.94 -4.97 -1.51
C CYS A 9 -10.19 -4.09 -1.43
N GLY A 10 -11.36 -4.71 -1.58
CA GLY A 10 -12.65 -4.05 -1.51
C GLY A 10 -13.16 -3.63 -2.89
N THR A 11 -13.99 -2.60 -2.93
CA THR A 11 -14.58 -2.12 -4.20
C THR A 11 -13.66 -1.17 -4.97
N GLY A 12 -12.55 -0.75 -4.36
CA GLY A 12 -11.67 0.29 -4.90
C GLY A 12 -12.20 1.71 -4.67
N LEU A 13 -13.29 1.87 -3.91
CA LEU A 13 -13.80 3.15 -3.38
C LEU A 13 -13.23 3.42 -1.97
N ILE A 14 -13.49 4.61 -1.42
CA ILE A 14 -13.13 4.93 -0.04
C ILE A 14 -14.03 4.14 0.92
N GLU A 15 -13.53 3.02 1.40
CA GLU A 15 -14.21 2.13 2.35
C GLU A 15 -13.40 2.08 3.65
N VAL A 16 -13.96 2.59 4.76
CA VAL A 16 -13.22 2.72 6.04
C VAL A 16 -13.70 1.72 7.10
N ALA A 17 -14.91 1.17 6.95
CA ALA A 17 -15.55 0.32 7.96
C ALA A 17 -15.51 -1.19 7.65
N PRO A 18 -15.75 -1.67 6.42
CA PRO A 18 -15.63 -3.09 6.11
C PRO A 18 -14.15 -3.48 6.08
N LEU A 19 -13.74 -4.37 6.99
CA LEU A 19 -12.40 -4.95 6.93
C LEU A 19 -12.31 -6.03 5.85
N CYS A 20 -11.19 -6.05 5.16
CA CYS A 20 -10.80 -7.10 4.22
C CYS A 20 -10.81 -8.48 4.91
N ASN A 21 -11.49 -9.43 4.30
CA ASN A 21 -11.51 -10.83 4.73
C ASN A 21 -11.49 -11.76 3.49
N GLU A 22 -11.56 -13.06 3.71
CA GLU A 22 -11.49 -14.08 2.65
C GLU A 22 -12.61 -13.98 1.59
N PHE A 23 -13.73 -13.32 1.90
CA PHE A 23 -14.85 -13.11 0.98
C PHE A 23 -14.82 -11.74 0.30
N THR A 24 -13.92 -10.84 0.69
CA THR A 24 -13.79 -9.53 0.07
C THR A 24 -13.14 -9.66 -1.31
N PRO A 25 -13.65 -8.99 -2.35
CA PRO A 25 -12.96 -8.92 -3.63
C PRO A 25 -11.54 -8.36 -3.45
N VAL A 26 -10.57 -8.99 -4.10
CA VAL A 26 -9.16 -8.56 -4.11
C VAL A 26 -8.69 -8.50 -5.56
N CYS A 27 -7.85 -7.52 -5.87
CA CYS A 27 -7.22 -7.36 -7.16
C CYS A 27 -6.31 -8.56 -7.51
N ASN A 28 -6.06 -8.79 -8.80
CA ASN A 28 -5.25 -9.93 -9.25
C ASN A 28 -3.75 -9.81 -8.89
N ASP A 29 -3.25 -8.58 -8.73
CA ASP A 29 -1.83 -8.31 -8.48
C ASP A 29 -1.67 -7.06 -7.61
N ALA A 30 -1.49 -7.29 -6.30
CA ALA A 30 -1.32 -6.22 -5.31
C ALA A 30 -0.01 -5.43 -5.51
N SER A 31 0.99 -5.97 -6.22
CA SER A 31 2.27 -5.26 -6.45
C SER A 31 2.13 -4.03 -7.37
N LYS A 32 1.02 -3.95 -8.09
CA LYS A 32 0.67 -2.82 -8.96
C LYS A 32 0.02 -1.66 -8.20
N TYR A 33 -0.49 -1.90 -7.00
CA TYR A 33 -1.24 -0.90 -6.23
C TYR A 33 -0.35 -0.25 -5.18
N VAL A 34 -0.53 1.05 -4.97
CA VAL A 34 0.07 1.75 -3.81
C VAL A 34 -0.64 1.35 -2.52
N PHE A 35 -1.97 1.22 -2.58
CA PHE A 35 -2.85 1.01 -1.43
C PHE A 35 -3.44 -0.39 -1.41
N TRP A 36 -3.39 -1.05 -0.25
CA TRP A 36 -4.09 -2.30 -0.01
C TRP A 36 -5.59 -2.02 0.19
N ASP A 37 -5.92 -1.06 1.06
CA ASP A 37 -7.27 -0.57 1.32
C ASP A 37 -7.25 0.98 1.40
N SER A 38 -8.32 1.63 1.90
CA SER A 38 -8.38 3.09 1.96
C SER A 38 -7.42 3.76 2.96
N LEU A 39 -6.75 2.99 3.82
CA LEU A 39 -5.89 3.48 4.90
C LEU A 39 -4.46 2.92 4.83
N HIS A 40 -4.31 1.66 4.40
CA HIS A 40 -3.05 0.93 4.46
C HIS A 40 -2.40 0.77 3.09
N SER A 41 -1.08 0.91 3.05
CA SER A 41 -0.24 0.65 1.88
C SER A 41 -0.06 -0.85 1.61
N THR A 42 0.18 -1.21 0.35
CA THR A 42 0.56 -2.58 -0.04
C THR A 42 1.96 -2.94 0.48
N GLU A 43 2.26 -4.24 0.53
CA GLU A 43 3.58 -4.72 0.95
C GLU A 43 4.71 -4.12 0.11
N VAL A 44 4.59 -4.12 -1.22
CA VAL A 44 5.61 -3.55 -2.12
C VAL A 44 5.84 -2.05 -1.85
N THR A 45 4.79 -1.33 -1.47
CA THR A 45 4.87 0.09 -1.12
C THR A 45 5.59 0.26 0.21
N ASN A 46 5.30 -0.57 1.20
CA ASN A 46 6.02 -0.58 2.48
C ASN A 46 7.51 -0.91 2.30
N GLN A 47 7.84 -1.89 1.46
CA GLN A 47 9.23 -2.22 1.11
C GLN A 47 9.94 -1.05 0.43
N TYR A 48 9.27 -0.35 -0.48
CA TYR A 48 9.81 0.84 -1.14
C TYR A 48 10.07 1.96 -0.14
N ILE A 49 9.12 2.26 0.75
CA ILE A 49 9.25 3.28 1.79
C ILE A 49 10.40 2.93 2.74
N ALA A 50 10.48 1.68 3.20
CA ALA A 50 11.56 1.23 4.07
C ALA A 50 12.94 1.42 3.42
N LYS A 51 13.08 1.02 2.15
CA LYS A 51 14.32 1.21 1.39
C LYS A 51 14.65 2.69 1.16
N TYR A 52 13.64 3.53 0.90
CA TYR A 52 13.83 4.97 0.80
C TYR A 52 14.33 5.57 2.11
N ILE A 53 13.71 5.18 3.24
CA ILE A 53 14.16 5.59 4.57
C ILE A 53 15.60 5.14 4.79
N GLU A 54 15.94 3.88 4.53
CA GLU A 54 17.29 3.34 4.72
C GLU A 54 18.34 4.11 3.89
N THR A 55 18.07 4.32 2.61
CA THR A 55 19.07 4.82 1.65
C THR A 55 19.13 6.34 1.54
N GLN A 56 18.02 7.04 1.80
CA GLN A 56 17.91 8.48 1.62
C GLN A 56 17.54 9.18 2.93
N GLY A 57 16.68 8.58 3.75
CA GLY A 57 16.20 9.18 5.01
C GLY A 57 17.26 9.16 6.11
N LEU A 58 17.74 7.97 6.48
CA LEU A 58 18.69 7.77 7.58
C LEU A 58 20.01 8.53 7.40
N PRO A 59 20.63 8.60 6.20
CA PRO A 59 21.87 9.36 6.02
C PRO A 59 21.74 10.86 6.32
N GLN A 60 20.53 11.43 6.23
CA GLN A 60 20.30 12.86 6.57
C GLN A 60 20.39 13.12 8.08
N PHE A 61 20.29 12.08 8.91
CA PHE A 61 20.32 12.17 10.38
C PHE A 61 21.62 11.63 10.99
N GLN A 62 22.58 11.22 10.17
CA GLN A 62 23.92 10.86 10.65
C GLN A 62 24.68 12.13 11.04
N ILE A 63 24.93 12.29 12.35
CA ILE A 63 25.81 13.30 12.96
C ILE A 63 27.25 12.80 12.89
#